data_AF-A0AAD7JJY6-F1
#
_entry.id   AF-A0AAD7JJY6-F1
#
_cell.length_a   1.000
_cell.length_b   1.000
_cell.length_c   1.000
_cell.angle_alpha   90.00
_cell.angle_beta   90.00
_cell.angle_gamma   90.00
#
_symmetry.space_group_name_H-M   'P 1'
#
loop_
_entity.id
_entity.type
_entity.pdbx_description
1 polymer ?
#
loop_
_entity_poly.entity_id
_entity_poly.type
_entity_poly.pdbx_seq_one_letter_code
_entity_poly.pdbx_strand_id
1 'polypeptide(L)'
;MTTVTIEQSTVDSGAKLVGMPRRVLVRVMRRLEEKDMASLAATCKTCMLAARQSAWSSCMRFRNLGRSIGTYRHARDSGETHIFKLSNEVLSIVMEMVLPKHLVCFAQTCRTFRDAFRHHMLSATYKAINTVHLPPAEFMETLLLTSSIIAGSVPANILTGSSFAPNDLDVVSPASEEDTIITILTNYGFDLSESKTPRGMQGTLRMVHTLTKLGKKLRLWIATSENPTVPIMLTATTFVMNFITPWGIYCAYPRMTLTKRGLLNYFTDEGHDASEEITYARVMRALNKYTARGVTFQVDDSNWPDLARNHKCFVSASCTQTTRNLYDAAGLHISFPVNHEGYKKYFAQNTRLNSSQTTIWSLGGHFCGSPVLYHRAFSRNMRLHVKRPAIQHDERTENDAGEGHAETQGSQ
;
A
#
# COMPACT_ATOMS: atom_id res chain seq x y z
N MET A 1 -43.20 -30.93 -25.18
CA MET A 1 -41.87 -31.48 -24.84
C MET A 1 -41.20 -31.79 -26.16
N THR A 2 -40.36 -30.88 -26.63
CA THR A 2 -39.81 -30.90 -27.98
C THR A 2 -38.30 -30.77 -27.84
N THR A 3 -37.58 -31.85 -28.09
CA THR A 3 -36.12 -31.90 -28.01
C THR A 3 -35.56 -31.51 -29.36
N VAL A 4 -34.90 -30.35 -29.43
CA VAL A 4 -34.15 -29.88 -30.60
C VAL A 4 -32.70 -30.31 -30.41
N THR A 5 -32.20 -31.13 -31.31
CA THR A 5 -30.79 -31.50 -31.45
C THR A 5 -30.08 -30.38 -32.21
N ILE A 6 -29.08 -29.76 -31.59
CA ILE A 6 -28.18 -28.80 -32.25
C ILE A 6 -26.84 -29.51 -32.47
N GLU A 7 -26.52 -29.78 -33.73
CA GLU A 7 -25.15 -30.04 -34.18
C GLU A 7 -24.37 -28.73 -34.16
N GLN A 8 -23.21 -28.72 -33.49
CA GLN A 8 -22.21 -27.68 -33.67
C GLN A 8 -20.86 -28.29 -34.00
N SER A 9 -20.43 -27.96 -35.22
CA SER A 9 -19.12 -28.18 -35.81
C SER A 9 -18.00 -27.53 -34.98
N THR A 10 -17.02 -28.32 -34.59
CA THR A 10 -15.75 -27.86 -34.03
C THR A 10 -14.80 -27.43 -35.15
N VAL A 11 -14.36 -26.17 -35.08
CA VAL A 11 -13.22 -25.64 -35.83
C VAL A 11 -11.93 -25.98 -35.08
N ASP A 12 -10.99 -26.56 -35.81
CA ASP A 12 -9.64 -26.95 -35.40
C ASP A 12 -8.75 -25.74 -35.05
N SER A 13 -8.25 -25.70 -33.82
CA SER A 13 -6.87 -25.27 -33.51
C SER A 13 -6.58 -25.49 -32.02
N GLY A 14 -5.93 -26.61 -31.68
CA GLY A 14 -5.55 -26.88 -30.28
C GLY A 14 -5.01 -28.29 -30.00
N ALA A 15 -4.35 -28.93 -30.96
CA ALA A 15 -3.75 -30.24 -30.75
C ALA A 15 -2.40 -30.12 -30.02
N LYS A 16 -2.39 -30.43 -28.72
CA LYS A 16 -1.38 -31.22 -27.98
C LYS A 16 -1.62 -31.06 -26.47
N LEU A 17 -2.46 -31.91 -25.89
CA LEU A 17 -2.40 -32.42 -24.50
C LEU A 17 -3.66 -33.22 -24.09
N VAL A 18 -4.35 -33.90 -25.02
CA VAL A 18 -5.45 -34.80 -24.67
C VAL A 18 -4.98 -36.23 -24.87
N GLY A 19 -4.85 -36.97 -23.77
CA GLY A 19 -4.45 -38.38 -23.77
C GLY A 19 -3.73 -38.90 -22.52
N MET A 20 -3.40 -38.04 -21.56
CA MET A 20 -2.72 -38.49 -20.33
C MET A 20 -3.75 -39.03 -19.32
N PRO A 21 -3.66 -40.31 -18.87
CA PRO A 21 -4.57 -40.84 -17.87
C PRO A 21 -4.48 -40.03 -16.57
N ARG A 22 -5.62 -39.72 -15.94
CA ARG A 22 -5.70 -38.86 -14.73
C ARG A 22 -4.75 -39.30 -13.59
N ARG A 23 -4.43 -40.59 -13.51
CA ARG A 23 -3.45 -41.15 -12.55
C ARG A 23 -1.99 -40.82 -12.87
N VAL A 24 -1.67 -40.57 -14.14
CA VAL A 24 -0.34 -40.14 -14.61
C VAL A 24 -0.16 -38.64 -14.38
N LEU A 25 -1.18 -37.82 -14.64
CA LEU A 25 -1.15 -36.38 -14.33
C LEU A 25 -0.97 -36.12 -12.83
N VAL A 26 -1.67 -36.87 -11.97
CA VAL A 26 -1.49 -36.80 -10.50
C VAL A 26 -0.11 -37.30 -10.06
N ARG A 27 0.48 -38.31 -10.72
CA ARG A 27 1.86 -38.74 -10.45
C ARG A 27 2.92 -37.75 -10.94
N VAL A 28 2.69 -37.07 -12.05
CA VAL A 28 3.58 -36.04 -12.59
C VAL A 28 3.51 -34.79 -11.70
N MET A 29 2.32 -34.34 -11.32
CA MET A 29 2.13 -33.23 -10.36
C MET A 29 2.74 -33.55 -8.99
N ARG A 30 2.53 -34.77 -8.47
CA ARG A 30 3.12 -35.20 -7.19
C ARG A 30 4.65 -35.41 -7.25
N ARG A 31 5.20 -35.85 -8.41
CA ARG A 31 6.65 -35.93 -8.62
C ARG A 31 7.29 -34.54 -8.84
N LEU A 32 6.56 -33.59 -9.42
CA LEU A 32 6.96 -32.18 -9.53
C LEU A 32 6.89 -31.47 -8.16
N GLU A 33 5.90 -31.80 -7.32
CA GLU A 33 5.79 -31.30 -5.94
C GLU A 33 6.86 -31.89 -4.99
N GLU A 34 7.27 -33.15 -5.16
CA GLU A 34 8.21 -33.79 -4.20
C GLU A 34 9.69 -33.66 -4.60
N LYS A 35 10.04 -33.64 -5.91
CA LYS A 35 11.45 -33.55 -6.35
C LYS A 35 11.86 -32.18 -6.90
N ASP A 36 10.94 -31.45 -7.54
CA ASP A 36 11.24 -30.14 -8.11
C ASP A 36 10.96 -29.00 -7.15
N MET A 37 9.99 -29.07 -6.24
CA MET A 37 9.85 -28.00 -5.23
C MET A 37 10.96 -28.03 -4.19
N ALA A 38 11.51 -29.19 -3.83
CA ALA A 38 12.68 -29.26 -2.95
C ALA A 38 13.96 -28.81 -3.67
N SER A 39 14.12 -29.15 -4.95
CA SER A 39 15.24 -28.72 -5.80
C SER A 39 15.14 -27.24 -6.18
N LEU A 40 13.96 -26.74 -6.52
CA LEU A 40 13.65 -25.34 -6.83
C LEU A 40 13.61 -24.52 -5.55
N ALA A 41 13.16 -25.03 -4.41
CA ALA A 41 13.31 -24.37 -3.12
C ALA A 41 14.77 -24.42 -2.66
N ALA A 42 15.54 -25.47 -2.92
CA ALA A 42 16.98 -25.51 -2.66
C ALA A 42 17.75 -24.60 -3.61
N THR A 43 17.35 -24.49 -4.88
CA THR A 43 17.94 -23.62 -5.89
C THR A 43 17.51 -22.18 -5.66
N CYS A 44 16.24 -21.90 -5.38
CA CYS A 44 15.79 -20.58 -4.90
C CYS A 44 16.42 -20.27 -3.56
N LYS A 45 16.57 -21.20 -2.61
CA LYS A 45 17.28 -20.98 -1.34
C LYS A 45 18.76 -20.76 -1.58
N THR A 46 19.40 -21.43 -2.54
CA THR A 46 20.81 -21.27 -2.88
C THR A 46 21.03 -19.98 -3.67
N CYS A 47 20.18 -19.64 -4.63
CA CYS A 47 20.12 -18.37 -5.34
C CYS A 47 19.74 -17.23 -4.40
N MET A 48 18.84 -17.44 -3.43
CA MET A 48 18.48 -16.48 -2.38
C MET A 48 19.61 -16.34 -1.38
N LEU A 49 20.30 -17.42 -0.99
CA LEU A 49 21.45 -17.38 -0.09
C LEU A 49 22.68 -16.80 -0.78
N ALA A 50 22.88 -17.05 -2.07
CA ALA A 50 23.93 -16.47 -2.90
C ALA A 50 23.61 -15.01 -3.23
N ALA A 51 22.36 -14.67 -3.55
CA ALA A 51 21.91 -13.28 -3.69
C ALA A 51 21.93 -12.55 -2.35
N ARG A 52 21.62 -13.20 -1.23
CA ARG A 52 21.70 -12.64 0.11
C ARG A 52 23.13 -12.53 0.59
N GLN A 53 24.02 -13.48 0.31
CA GLN A 53 25.46 -13.35 0.57
C GLN A 53 26.05 -12.25 -0.31
N SER A 54 25.77 -12.23 -1.60
CA SER A 54 26.24 -11.18 -2.52
C SER A 54 25.68 -9.80 -2.17
N ALA A 55 24.38 -9.69 -1.84
CA ALA A 55 23.75 -8.45 -1.41
C ALA A 55 24.18 -8.02 -0.01
N TRP A 56 24.41 -8.96 0.93
CA TRP A 56 24.91 -8.64 2.27
C TRP A 56 26.40 -8.27 2.24
N SER A 57 27.21 -8.92 1.41
CA SER A 57 28.60 -8.53 1.12
C SER A 57 28.66 -7.17 0.41
N SER A 58 27.73 -6.87 -0.49
CA SER A 58 27.64 -5.57 -1.16
C SER A 58 27.13 -4.48 -0.20
N CYS A 59 26.10 -4.76 0.60
CA CYS A 59 25.50 -3.81 1.55
C CYS A 59 26.41 -3.53 2.77
N MET A 60 27.17 -4.53 3.25
CA MET A 60 28.21 -4.34 4.28
C MET A 60 29.42 -3.56 3.75
N ARG A 61 29.79 -3.71 2.47
CA ARG A 61 30.83 -2.87 1.84
C ARG A 61 30.37 -1.44 1.58
N PHE A 62 29.08 -1.22 1.33
CA PHE A 62 28.52 0.14 1.17
C PHE A 62 28.50 0.97 2.47
N ARG A 63 28.55 0.33 3.66
CA ARG A 63 28.66 1.03 4.94
C ARG A 63 30.09 1.46 5.30
N ASN A 64 31.13 0.92 4.65
CA ASN A 64 32.53 1.14 5.02
C ASN A 64 33.43 1.73 3.91
N LEU A 65 32.90 2.16 2.76
CA LEU A 65 33.72 2.70 1.67
C LEU A 65 33.13 3.98 1.07
N GLY A 66 33.13 5.04 1.88
CA GLY A 66 33.22 6.40 1.36
C GLY A 66 34.69 6.75 1.07
N ARG A 67 35.25 6.20 -0.02
CA ARG A 67 36.50 6.62 -0.74
C ARG A 67 37.08 5.43 -1.51
N SER A 68 36.77 5.33 -2.81
CA SER A 68 37.57 4.69 -3.88
C SER A 68 36.66 4.23 -5.02
N ILE A 69 36.27 5.17 -5.88
CA ILE A 69 35.67 4.88 -7.19
C ILE A 69 36.83 4.68 -8.16
N GLY A 70 37.22 3.45 -8.44
CA GLY A 70 38.35 3.19 -9.35
C GLY A 70 38.44 1.80 -9.96
N THR A 71 37.99 0.74 -9.28
CA THR A 71 38.36 -0.64 -9.68
C THR A 71 37.19 -1.55 -10.07
N TYR A 72 35.95 -1.05 -10.10
CA TYR A 72 34.76 -1.87 -10.40
C TYR A 72 34.32 -1.91 -11.88
N ARG A 73 35.18 -1.54 -12.83
CA ARG A 73 34.86 -1.61 -14.27
C ARG A 73 35.22 -2.93 -14.95
N HIS A 74 36.14 -3.73 -14.40
CA HIS A 74 36.62 -4.94 -15.09
C HIS A 74 35.90 -6.25 -14.76
N ALA A 75 35.11 -6.33 -13.68
CA ALA A 75 34.34 -7.54 -13.36
C ALA A 75 33.01 -7.65 -14.13
N ARG A 76 32.72 -6.73 -15.06
CA ARG A 76 31.47 -6.68 -15.82
C ARG A 76 31.51 -7.48 -17.12
N ASP A 77 32.70 -7.78 -17.63
CA ASP A 77 32.88 -8.28 -18.99
C ASP A 77 33.21 -9.78 -19.10
N SER A 78 33.43 -10.50 -18.00
CA SER A 78 33.88 -11.91 -18.05
C SER A 78 33.05 -12.91 -17.25
N GLY A 79 31.87 -12.52 -16.76
CA GLY A 79 31.03 -13.38 -15.92
C GLY A 79 29.58 -13.41 -16.38
N GLU A 80 29.28 -14.24 -17.40
CA GLU A 80 27.92 -14.70 -17.64
C GLU A 80 27.43 -15.48 -16.41
N THR A 81 26.86 -14.79 -15.42
CA THR A 81 26.17 -15.48 -14.33
C THR A 81 24.94 -16.18 -14.92
N HIS A 82 25.00 -17.50 -15.02
CA HIS A 82 23.99 -18.40 -15.59
C HIS A 82 22.54 -18.21 -15.07
N ILE A 83 22.33 -17.47 -13.98
CA ILE A 83 21.01 -17.04 -13.50
C ILE A 83 20.24 -16.19 -14.53
N PHE A 84 20.91 -15.58 -15.52
CA PHE A 84 20.27 -14.71 -16.51
C PHE A 84 19.56 -15.42 -17.68
N LYS A 85 19.48 -16.76 -17.68
CA LYS A 85 18.76 -17.54 -18.70
C LYS A 85 17.45 -18.17 -18.21
N LEU A 86 16.81 -17.59 -17.20
CA LEU A 86 15.42 -17.97 -16.91
C LEU A 86 14.53 -17.49 -18.05
N SER A 87 13.70 -18.39 -18.60
CA SER A 87 12.70 -17.99 -19.59
C SER A 87 11.65 -17.09 -18.93
N ASN A 88 10.92 -16.32 -19.73
CA ASN A 88 9.87 -15.43 -19.23
C ASN A 88 8.78 -16.20 -18.48
N GLU A 89 8.50 -17.44 -18.88
CA GLU A 89 7.54 -18.33 -18.24
C GLU A 89 8.00 -18.69 -16.82
N VAL A 90 9.27 -19.09 -16.66
CA VAL A 90 9.83 -19.42 -15.34
C VAL A 90 9.86 -18.19 -14.43
N LEU A 91 10.23 -17.02 -14.98
CA LEU A 91 10.17 -15.77 -14.23
C LEU A 91 8.74 -15.45 -13.77
N SER A 92 7.73 -15.66 -14.61
CA SER A 92 6.32 -15.46 -14.24
C SER A 92 5.92 -16.36 -13.08
N ILE A 93 6.27 -17.65 -13.13
CA ILE A 93 6.01 -18.61 -12.05
C ILE A 93 6.69 -18.15 -10.75
N VAL A 94 7.96 -17.74 -10.82
CA VAL A 94 8.69 -17.22 -9.65
C VAL A 94 7.97 -15.99 -9.06
N MET A 95 7.52 -15.07 -9.90
CA MET A 95 6.80 -13.87 -9.45
C MET A 95 5.46 -14.21 -8.79
N GLU A 96 4.77 -15.26 -9.24
CA GLU A 96 3.52 -15.71 -8.62
C GLU A 96 3.72 -16.45 -7.29
N MET A 97 4.84 -17.16 -7.14
CA MET A 97 5.11 -17.99 -5.95
C MET A 97 5.81 -17.22 -4.83
N VAL A 98 6.53 -16.15 -5.15
CA VAL A 98 7.34 -15.40 -4.20
C VAL A 98 6.53 -14.24 -3.62
N LEU A 99 6.48 -14.14 -2.29
CA LEU A 99 5.80 -13.03 -1.63
C LEU A 99 6.36 -11.69 -2.12
N PRO A 100 5.51 -10.67 -2.37
CA PRO A 100 5.97 -9.40 -2.94
C PRO A 100 7.09 -8.71 -2.14
N LYS A 101 7.14 -8.91 -0.82
CA LYS A 101 8.23 -8.43 0.04
C LYS A 101 9.62 -8.87 -0.43
N HIS A 102 9.72 -10.08 -0.95
CA HIS A 102 10.97 -10.62 -1.48
C HIS A 102 11.19 -10.14 -2.91
N LEU A 103 10.13 -10.04 -3.72
CA LEU A 103 10.23 -9.53 -5.09
C LEU A 103 10.76 -8.09 -5.15
N VAL A 104 10.40 -7.24 -4.19
CA VAL A 104 10.98 -5.89 -4.06
C VAL A 104 12.49 -5.95 -3.89
N CYS A 105 13.01 -6.85 -3.05
CA CYS A 105 14.46 -7.05 -2.90
C CYS A 105 15.10 -7.60 -4.18
N PHE A 106 14.46 -8.58 -4.84
CA PHE A 106 14.95 -9.14 -6.11
C PHE A 106 15.03 -8.10 -7.21
N ALA A 107 14.01 -7.24 -7.32
CA ALA A 107 13.96 -6.15 -8.29
C ALA A 107 15.11 -5.14 -8.13
N GLN A 108 15.76 -5.10 -6.96
CA GLN A 108 16.94 -4.25 -6.73
C GLN A 108 18.25 -4.88 -7.20
N THR A 109 18.26 -6.19 -7.50
CA THR A 109 19.49 -6.91 -7.85
C THR A 109 19.91 -6.74 -9.31
N CYS A 110 18.96 -6.67 -10.25
CA CYS A 110 19.26 -6.47 -11.66
C CYS A 110 18.10 -5.83 -12.43
N ARG A 111 18.38 -5.33 -13.64
CA ARG A 111 17.35 -4.70 -14.50
C ARG A 111 16.28 -5.68 -14.95
N THR A 112 16.66 -6.89 -15.38
CA THR A 112 15.73 -7.92 -15.85
C THR A 112 14.69 -8.29 -14.78
N PHE A 113 15.12 -8.55 -13.55
CA PHE A 113 14.19 -8.85 -12.44
C PHE A 113 13.32 -7.65 -12.09
N ARG A 114 13.88 -6.44 -12.14
CA ARG A 114 13.11 -5.22 -11.95
C ARG A 114 12.01 -5.11 -12.99
N ASP A 115 12.32 -5.30 -14.25
CA ASP A 115 11.37 -5.15 -15.35
C ASP A 115 10.31 -6.27 -15.28
N ALA A 116 10.72 -7.51 -15.04
CA ALA A 116 9.80 -8.64 -14.79
C ALA A 116 8.86 -8.38 -13.60
N PHE A 117 9.37 -7.83 -12.49
CA PHE A 117 8.55 -7.44 -11.34
C PHE A 117 7.56 -6.33 -11.68
N ARG A 118 7.98 -5.30 -12.43
CA ARG A 118 7.10 -4.21 -12.88
C ARG A 118 5.99 -4.73 -13.79
N HIS A 119 6.30 -5.63 -14.72
CA HIS A 119 5.32 -6.31 -15.57
C HIS A 119 4.35 -7.16 -14.76
N HIS A 120 4.85 -7.93 -13.78
CA HIS A 120 4.00 -8.72 -12.89
C HIS A 120 3.01 -7.85 -12.12
N MET A 121 3.46 -6.72 -11.57
CA MET A 121 2.59 -5.80 -10.82
C MET A 121 1.56 -5.09 -11.71
N LEU A 122 1.91 -4.77 -12.97
CA LEU A 122 0.96 -4.27 -13.96
C LEU A 122 -0.09 -5.33 -14.32
N SER A 123 0.33 -6.56 -14.60
CA SER A 123 -0.56 -7.69 -14.89
C SER A 123 -1.54 -7.94 -13.73
N ALA A 124 -1.05 -7.95 -12.49
CA ALA A 124 -1.88 -8.11 -11.30
C ALA A 124 -2.92 -6.97 -11.18
N THR A 125 -2.53 -5.74 -11.53
CA THR A 125 -3.43 -4.59 -11.58
C THR A 125 -4.52 -4.77 -12.64
N TYR A 126 -4.14 -5.17 -13.87
CA TYR A 126 -5.10 -5.40 -14.95
C TYR A 126 -6.08 -6.52 -14.61
N LYS A 127 -5.57 -7.61 -14.02
CA LYS A 127 -6.42 -8.69 -13.53
C LYS A 127 -7.43 -8.19 -12.51
N ALA A 128 -7.01 -7.32 -11.57
CA ALA A 128 -7.91 -6.75 -10.57
C ALA A 128 -8.92 -5.75 -11.14
N ILE A 129 -8.59 -4.99 -12.18
CA ILE A 129 -9.55 -4.12 -12.88
C ILE A 129 -10.59 -4.97 -13.62
N ASN A 130 -10.14 -6.06 -14.26
CA ASN A 130 -11.02 -6.94 -15.02
C ASN A 130 -12.02 -7.71 -14.13
N THR A 131 -11.79 -7.87 -12.82
CA THR A 131 -12.76 -8.55 -11.92
C THR A 131 -14.08 -7.81 -11.79
N VAL A 132 -14.12 -6.51 -12.12
CA VAL A 132 -15.33 -5.69 -12.18
C VAL A 132 -15.78 -5.40 -13.62
N HIS A 133 -15.28 -6.16 -14.61
CA HIS A 133 -15.65 -6.05 -16.02
C HIS A 133 -15.34 -4.67 -16.64
N LEU A 134 -14.26 -4.04 -16.19
CA LEU A 134 -13.69 -2.86 -16.81
C LEU A 134 -12.60 -3.25 -17.81
N PRO A 135 -12.51 -2.59 -18.98
CA PRO A 135 -11.43 -2.79 -19.93
C PRO A 135 -10.13 -2.18 -19.35
N PRO A 136 -9.10 -3.00 -18.99
CA PRO A 136 -8.04 -2.51 -18.11
C PRO A 136 -7.15 -1.41 -18.66
N ALA A 137 -6.85 -1.41 -19.97
CA ALA A 137 -5.97 -0.41 -20.56
C ALA A 137 -6.67 0.95 -20.65
N GLU A 138 -7.90 0.95 -21.16
CA GLU A 138 -8.78 2.10 -21.33
C GLU A 138 -9.17 2.69 -19.97
N PHE A 139 -9.37 1.84 -18.96
CA PHE A 139 -9.62 2.33 -17.61
C PHE A 139 -8.38 3.00 -16.99
N MET A 140 -7.17 2.54 -17.30
CA MET A 140 -5.95 3.22 -16.85
C MET A 140 -5.76 4.58 -17.54
N GLU A 141 -6.17 4.72 -18.78
CA GLU A 141 -6.26 6.01 -19.47
C GLU A 141 -7.33 6.92 -18.85
N THR A 142 -8.47 6.35 -18.44
CA THR A 142 -9.50 7.08 -17.69
C THR A 142 -8.93 7.63 -16.39
N LEU A 143 -8.23 6.81 -15.60
CA LEU A 143 -7.57 7.25 -14.37
C LEU A 143 -6.56 8.39 -14.62
N LEU A 144 -5.87 8.37 -15.78
CA LEU A 144 -4.95 9.44 -16.16
C LEU A 144 -5.70 10.71 -16.52
N LEU A 145 -6.75 10.60 -17.33
CA LEU A 145 -7.58 11.72 -17.78
C LEU A 145 -8.22 12.45 -16.60
N THR A 146 -8.80 11.72 -15.66
CA THR A 146 -9.56 12.27 -14.53
C THR A 146 -8.72 12.44 -13.26
N SER A 147 -7.39 12.35 -13.39
CA SER A 147 -6.45 12.39 -12.25
C SER A 147 -6.87 11.50 -11.08
N SER A 148 -7.48 10.34 -11.37
CA SER A 148 -8.07 9.44 -10.39
C SER A 148 -7.13 8.28 -10.05
N ILE A 149 -7.40 7.61 -8.93
CA ILE A 149 -6.58 6.50 -8.44
C ILE A 149 -7.43 5.35 -7.92
N ILE A 150 -6.91 4.13 -7.97
CA ILE A 150 -7.52 2.96 -7.34
C ILE A 150 -7.01 2.86 -5.90
N ALA A 151 -7.91 2.64 -4.95
CA ALA A 151 -7.62 2.59 -3.52
C ALA A 151 -8.12 1.30 -2.86
N GLY A 152 -8.10 1.28 -1.53
CA GLY A 152 -8.78 0.27 -0.73
C GLY A 152 -8.12 -1.10 -0.80
N SER A 153 -8.93 -2.14 -1.03
CA SER A 153 -8.46 -3.51 -0.86
C SER A 153 -7.64 -4.05 -2.04
N VAL A 154 -7.79 -3.48 -3.24
CA VAL A 154 -7.10 -3.93 -4.45
C VAL A 154 -5.57 -3.71 -4.36
N PRO A 155 -5.05 -2.50 -4.09
CA PRO A 155 -3.62 -2.29 -3.96
C PRO A 155 -3.01 -3.11 -2.82
N ALA A 156 -3.70 -3.20 -1.67
CA ALA A 156 -3.27 -4.02 -0.54
C ALA A 156 -3.19 -5.51 -0.89
N ASN A 157 -4.14 -6.03 -1.68
CA ASN A 157 -4.14 -7.43 -2.14
C ASN A 157 -2.91 -7.73 -3.00
N ILE A 158 -2.67 -6.88 -4.01
CA ILE A 158 -1.54 -7.01 -4.94
C ILE A 158 -0.21 -6.95 -4.17
N LEU A 159 -0.05 -5.97 -3.28
CA LEU A 159 1.18 -5.80 -2.49
C LEU A 159 1.43 -6.93 -1.49
N THR A 160 0.40 -7.63 -1.04
CA THR A 160 0.57 -8.73 -0.08
C THR A 160 0.63 -10.10 -0.72
N GLY A 161 0.33 -10.21 -2.02
CA GLY A 161 0.13 -11.50 -2.68
C GLY A 161 -1.00 -12.30 -2.01
N SER A 162 -2.00 -11.61 -1.43
CA SER A 162 -3.07 -12.30 -0.73
C SER A 162 -3.99 -13.00 -1.74
N SER A 163 -4.53 -14.16 -1.34
CA SER A 163 -5.40 -14.98 -2.19
C SER A 163 -6.86 -14.54 -2.18
N PHE A 164 -7.22 -13.43 -1.50
CA PHE A 164 -8.59 -12.98 -1.51
C PHE A 164 -8.90 -12.27 -2.83
N ALA A 165 -10.04 -12.61 -3.44
CA ALA A 165 -10.54 -11.84 -4.58
C ALA A 165 -11.24 -10.58 -4.04
N PRO A 166 -10.81 -9.36 -4.41
CA PRO A 166 -11.58 -8.16 -4.13
C PRO A 166 -12.91 -8.25 -4.90
N ASN A 167 -14.02 -8.12 -4.18
CA ASN A 167 -15.37 -8.15 -4.74
C ASN A 167 -15.83 -6.77 -5.24
N ASP A 168 -15.08 -5.74 -4.86
CA ASP A 168 -15.32 -4.34 -5.12
C ASP A 168 -14.04 -3.64 -5.58
N LEU A 169 -14.19 -2.64 -6.45
CA LEU A 169 -13.13 -1.72 -6.83
C LEU A 169 -13.40 -0.36 -6.20
N ASP A 170 -12.44 0.16 -5.43
CA ASP A 170 -12.49 1.50 -4.85
C ASP A 170 -11.69 2.46 -5.75
N VAL A 171 -12.32 3.53 -6.21
CA VAL A 171 -11.70 4.58 -7.02
C VAL A 171 -11.85 5.90 -6.27
N VAL A 172 -10.81 6.72 -6.23
CA VAL A 172 -10.86 8.07 -5.66
C VAL A 172 -10.60 9.07 -6.77
N SER A 173 -11.48 10.05 -6.91
CA SER A 173 -11.43 11.09 -7.93
C SER A 173 -11.48 12.48 -7.29
N PRO A 174 -10.81 13.48 -7.87
CA PRO A 174 -11.07 14.89 -7.57
C PRO A 174 -12.55 15.27 -7.74
N ALA A 175 -13.01 16.26 -6.97
CA ALA A 175 -14.37 16.79 -7.11
C ALA A 175 -14.64 17.44 -8.47
N SER A 176 -13.62 18.07 -9.05
CA SER A 176 -13.64 18.68 -10.38
C SER A 176 -13.91 17.68 -11.52
N GLU A 177 -13.60 16.40 -11.29
CA GLU A 177 -13.69 15.34 -12.30
C GLU A 177 -14.87 14.38 -12.08
N GLU A 178 -15.77 14.68 -11.13
CA GLU A 178 -16.92 13.82 -10.77
C GLU A 178 -17.80 13.49 -11.98
N ASP A 179 -18.26 14.50 -12.72
CA ASP A 179 -19.16 14.30 -13.86
C ASP A 179 -18.46 13.55 -15.01
N THR A 180 -17.20 13.88 -15.28
CA THR A 180 -16.38 13.24 -16.32
C THR A 180 -16.23 11.74 -16.04
N ILE A 181 -15.80 11.37 -14.83
CA ILE A 181 -15.56 9.96 -14.50
C ILE A 181 -16.87 9.17 -14.42
N ILE A 182 -17.96 9.75 -13.90
CA ILE A 182 -19.27 9.09 -13.88
C ILE A 182 -19.73 8.81 -15.31
N THR A 183 -19.63 9.80 -16.21
CA THR A 183 -20.01 9.65 -17.62
C THR A 183 -19.23 8.52 -18.30
N ILE A 184 -17.90 8.46 -18.11
CA ILE A 184 -17.06 7.40 -18.66
C ILE A 184 -17.44 6.02 -18.10
N LEU A 185 -17.64 5.92 -16.79
CA LEU A 185 -18.04 4.65 -16.15
C LEU A 185 -19.42 4.18 -16.64
N THR A 186 -20.36 5.09 -16.84
CA THR A 186 -21.67 4.79 -17.45
C THR A 186 -21.52 4.32 -18.89
N ASN A 187 -20.62 4.91 -19.68
CA ASN A 187 -20.30 4.41 -21.03
C ASN A 187 -19.66 3.01 -21.01
N TYR A 188 -18.97 2.64 -19.92
CA TYR A 188 -18.54 1.25 -19.70
C TYR A 188 -19.66 0.32 -19.23
N GLY A 189 -20.90 0.79 -19.14
CA GLY A 189 -22.09 0.02 -18.78
C GLY A 189 -22.28 -0.14 -17.27
N PHE A 190 -21.77 0.80 -16.46
CA PHE A 190 -22.11 0.86 -15.04
C PHE A 190 -23.32 1.75 -14.78
N ASP A 191 -24.22 1.25 -13.92
CA ASP A 191 -25.37 2.00 -13.43
C ASP A 191 -25.04 2.66 -12.09
N LEU A 192 -25.36 3.95 -11.95
CA LEU A 192 -25.25 4.65 -10.66
C LEU A 192 -26.39 4.21 -9.73
N SER A 193 -26.06 3.42 -8.71
CA SER A 193 -27.05 2.80 -7.81
C SER A 193 -27.32 3.60 -6.53
N GLU A 194 -26.30 4.28 -6.00
CA GLU A 194 -26.40 5.01 -4.72
C GLU A 194 -25.39 6.17 -4.72
N SER A 195 -25.77 7.29 -4.13
CA SER A 195 -24.87 8.41 -3.81
C SER A 195 -25.08 8.78 -2.35
N LYS A 196 -24.00 8.85 -1.56
CA LYS A 196 -24.10 9.26 -0.16
C LYS A 196 -22.93 10.11 0.30
N THR A 197 -23.22 11.08 1.15
CA THR A 197 -22.19 11.83 1.89
C THR A 197 -21.62 10.94 3.00
N PRO A 198 -20.30 10.68 3.02
CA PRO A 198 -19.70 9.81 4.01
C PRO A 198 -19.68 10.48 5.39
N ARG A 199 -20.21 9.78 6.41
CA ARG A 199 -20.02 10.15 7.83
C ARG A 199 -18.59 9.76 8.26
N GLY A 200 -17.84 10.63 8.95
CA GLY A 200 -16.52 10.32 9.53
C GLY A 200 -15.29 10.51 8.63
N MET A 201 -15.43 11.12 7.45
CA MET A 201 -14.31 11.68 6.67
C MET A 201 -14.68 13.11 6.21
N GLN A 202 -15.36 13.84 7.09
CA GLN A 202 -15.85 15.17 6.80
C GLN A 202 -14.66 16.08 6.46
N GLY A 203 -14.80 16.91 5.43
CA GLY A 203 -13.73 17.79 4.96
C GLY A 203 -12.75 17.18 3.95
N THR A 204 -12.71 15.84 3.78
CA THR A 204 -11.85 15.20 2.75
C THR A 204 -12.60 14.44 1.68
N LEU A 205 -13.77 13.88 2.00
CA LEU A 205 -14.67 13.29 1.02
C LEU A 205 -15.97 14.08 0.92
N ARG A 206 -16.33 14.45 -0.30
CA ARG A 206 -17.60 15.11 -0.63
C ARG A 206 -18.73 14.10 -0.76
N MET A 207 -18.48 13.03 -1.54
CA MET A 207 -19.50 12.07 -1.94
C MET A 207 -18.87 10.68 -2.10
N VAL A 208 -19.68 9.64 -1.91
CA VAL A 208 -19.36 8.28 -2.33
C VAL A 208 -20.49 7.77 -3.21
N HIS A 209 -20.17 7.51 -4.47
CA HIS A 209 -21.07 6.85 -5.41
C HIS A 209 -20.81 5.35 -5.41
N THR A 210 -21.88 4.56 -5.44
CA THR A 210 -21.84 3.14 -5.71
C THR A 210 -22.35 2.91 -7.12
N LEU A 211 -21.48 2.43 -8.00
CA LEU A 211 -21.81 2.03 -9.35
C LEU A 211 -21.82 0.51 -9.47
N THR A 212 -22.74 -0.03 -10.28
CA THR A 212 -22.92 -1.48 -10.44
C THR A 212 -22.95 -1.91 -11.89
N LYS A 213 -22.30 -3.03 -12.20
CA LYS A 213 -22.34 -3.69 -13.52
C LYS A 213 -22.30 -5.20 -13.33
N LEU A 214 -23.30 -5.93 -13.83
CA LEU A 214 -23.38 -7.40 -13.75
C LEU A 214 -23.14 -7.94 -12.32
N GLY A 215 -23.72 -7.28 -11.32
CA GLY A 215 -23.58 -7.63 -9.90
C GLY A 215 -22.22 -7.28 -9.27
N LYS A 216 -21.26 -6.75 -10.04
CA LYS A 216 -20.00 -6.19 -9.53
C LYS A 216 -20.19 -4.75 -9.08
N LYS A 217 -19.44 -4.35 -8.06
CA LYS A 217 -19.54 -3.02 -7.44
C LYS A 217 -18.25 -2.24 -7.66
N LEU A 218 -18.40 -0.98 -8.06
CA LEU A 218 -17.36 0.02 -8.04
C LEU A 218 -17.80 1.13 -7.09
N ARG A 219 -16.95 1.48 -6.13
CA ARG A 219 -17.19 2.63 -5.24
C ARG A 219 -16.30 3.77 -5.66
N LEU A 220 -16.92 4.86 -6.08
CA LEU A 220 -16.24 6.08 -6.49
C LEU A 220 -16.32 7.10 -5.35
N TRP A 221 -15.17 7.40 -4.75
CA TRP A 221 -15.01 8.35 -3.67
C TRP A 221 -14.62 9.69 -4.28
N ILE A 222 -15.43 10.70 -4.06
CA ILE A 222 -15.19 12.05 -4.55
C ILE A 222 -14.47 12.85 -3.46
N ALA A 223 -13.19 13.14 -3.68
CA ALA A 223 -12.39 13.95 -2.77
C ALA A 223 -12.85 15.41 -2.81
N THR A 224 -12.82 16.10 -1.67
CA THR A 224 -13.09 17.56 -1.61
C THR A 224 -11.99 18.38 -2.24
N SER A 225 -10.77 17.84 -2.34
CA SER A 225 -9.60 18.49 -2.92
C SER A 225 -9.25 17.92 -4.28
N GLU A 226 -8.48 18.67 -5.06
CA GLU A 226 -7.88 18.20 -6.33
C GLU A 226 -6.89 17.04 -6.17
N ASN A 227 -6.45 16.72 -4.95
CA ASN A 227 -5.57 15.60 -4.70
C ASN A 227 -6.37 14.38 -4.17
N PRO A 228 -6.56 13.31 -4.98
CA PRO A 228 -7.33 12.14 -4.56
C PRO A 228 -6.63 11.26 -3.52
N THR A 229 -5.36 11.52 -3.20
CA THR A 229 -4.62 10.73 -2.20
C THR A 229 -4.97 11.12 -0.76
N VAL A 230 -5.50 12.33 -0.55
CA VAL A 230 -5.79 12.85 0.80
C VAL A 230 -6.76 11.93 1.57
N PRO A 231 -7.92 11.53 1.03
CA PRO A 231 -8.83 10.60 1.73
C PRO A 231 -8.19 9.25 2.07
N ILE A 232 -7.24 8.79 1.25
CA ILE A 232 -6.58 7.48 1.45
C ILE A 232 -5.70 7.51 2.69
N MET A 233 -4.98 8.60 2.92
CA MET A 233 -4.11 8.77 4.09
C MET A 233 -4.91 8.95 5.40
N LEU A 234 -6.23 9.18 5.28
CA LEU A 234 -7.16 9.28 6.40
C LEU A 234 -8.00 8.00 6.61
N THR A 235 -7.64 6.90 5.96
CA THR A 235 -8.29 5.62 6.24
C THR A 235 -7.93 5.11 7.63
N ALA A 236 -8.84 4.32 8.22
CA ALA A 236 -8.75 3.82 9.59
C ALA A 236 -7.54 2.91 9.87
N THR A 237 -6.82 2.45 8.84
CA THR A 237 -5.61 1.66 9.04
C THR A 237 -4.58 1.86 7.93
N THR A 238 -3.30 1.83 8.28
CA THR A 238 -2.19 1.92 7.33
C THR A 238 -2.17 0.79 6.31
N PHE A 239 -2.82 -0.35 6.60
CA PHE A 239 -2.88 -1.48 5.69
C PHE A 239 -3.59 -1.15 4.36
N VAL A 240 -4.48 -0.16 4.35
CA VAL A 240 -5.20 0.29 3.15
C VAL A 240 -4.76 1.67 2.66
N MET A 241 -3.67 2.22 3.20
CA MET A 241 -3.05 3.48 2.74
C MET A 241 -2.14 3.26 1.52
N ASN A 242 -2.63 2.52 0.55
CA ASN A 242 -1.92 2.16 -0.66
C ASN A 242 -2.85 2.47 -1.83
N PHE A 243 -2.27 2.85 -2.97
CA PHE A 243 -3.06 3.20 -4.14
C PHE A 243 -2.33 2.86 -5.43
N ILE A 244 -3.10 2.74 -6.50
CA ILE A 244 -2.61 2.52 -7.86
C ILE A 244 -2.98 3.73 -8.69
N THR A 245 -1.99 4.24 -9.40
CA THR A 245 -2.10 5.30 -10.42
C THR A 245 -1.95 4.66 -11.80
N PRO A 246 -2.24 5.39 -12.89
CA PRO A 246 -1.89 4.97 -14.25
C PRO A 246 -0.42 4.54 -14.42
N TRP A 247 0.47 5.06 -13.56
CA TRP A 247 1.91 4.89 -13.70
C TRP A 247 2.52 3.83 -12.78
N GLY A 248 1.79 3.33 -11.79
CA GLY A 248 2.35 2.43 -10.81
C GLY A 248 1.58 2.33 -9.50
N ILE A 249 2.14 1.58 -8.56
CA ILE A 249 1.59 1.32 -7.24
C ILE A 249 2.40 2.10 -6.19
N TYR A 250 1.70 2.77 -5.28
CA TYR A 250 2.28 3.38 -4.09
C TYR A 250 1.88 2.63 -2.83
N CYS A 251 2.84 2.42 -1.94
CA CYS A 251 2.64 1.84 -0.63
C CYS A 251 3.24 2.75 0.45
N ALA A 252 2.40 3.33 1.31
CA ALA A 252 2.85 4.30 2.32
C ALA A 252 3.72 3.65 3.43
N TYR A 253 3.40 2.39 3.79
CA TYR A 253 4.03 1.66 4.89
C TYR A 253 4.50 0.28 4.45
N PRO A 254 5.49 0.17 3.54
CA PRO A 254 5.88 -1.10 2.91
C PRO A 254 6.30 -2.17 3.91
N ARG A 255 7.09 -1.82 4.94
CA ARG A 255 7.53 -2.79 5.95
C ARG A 255 6.33 -3.46 6.65
N MET A 256 5.25 -2.72 6.86
CA MET A 256 4.04 -3.20 7.53
C MET A 256 3.10 -3.91 6.56
N THR A 257 2.71 -3.24 5.47
CA THR A 257 1.78 -3.77 4.47
C THR A 257 2.29 -5.10 3.93
N LEU A 258 3.56 -5.18 3.51
CA LEU A 258 4.15 -6.38 2.92
C LEU A 258 4.30 -7.55 3.92
N THR A 259 4.16 -7.28 5.22
CA THR A 259 4.14 -8.30 6.29
C THR A 259 2.74 -8.53 6.88
N LYS A 260 1.69 -8.04 6.20
CA LYS A 260 0.28 -8.10 6.65
C LYS A 260 0.09 -7.52 8.05
N ARG A 261 0.70 -6.36 8.29
CA ARG A 261 0.53 -5.56 9.50
C ARG A 261 -0.08 -4.21 9.15
N GLY A 262 -0.92 -3.68 10.04
CA GLY A 262 -1.47 -2.34 9.91
C GLY A 262 -1.51 -1.64 11.27
N LEU A 263 -1.19 -0.35 11.29
CA LEU A 263 -1.51 0.49 12.44
C LEU A 263 -2.95 0.94 12.33
N LEU A 264 -3.60 1.06 13.47
CA LEU A 264 -4.85 1.77 13.60
C LEU A 264 -4.56 3.26 13.48
N ASN A 265 -5.35 3.95 12.66
CA ASN A 265 -5.26 5.38 12.49
C ASN A 265 -6.44 6.01 13.20
N TYR A 266 -6.21 6.45 14.44
CA TYR A 266 -7.25 7.01 15.29
C TYR A 266 -7.53 8.45 14.89
N PHE A 267 -8.53 8.64 14.02
CA PHE A 267 -9.18 9.94 13.88
C PHE A 267 -10.35 9.99 14.84
N THR A 268 -10.15 10.67 15.95
CA THR A 268 -11.28 11.25 16.66
C THR A 268 -11.46 12.64 16.04
N ASP A 269 -12.53 12.83 15.27
CA ASP A 269 -13.03 14.19 15.07
C ASP A 269 -13.38 14.71 16.47
N GLU A 270 -12.56 15.62 17.00
CA GLU A 270 -12.80 16.27 18.29
C GLU A 270 -14.17 16.98 18.21
N GLY A 271 -15.24 16.36 18.72
CA GLY A 271 -16.54 17.02 18.92
C GLY A 271 -17.79 16.39 18.30
N HIS A 272 -17.86 15.07 18.05
CA HIS A 272 -19.10 14.44 17.56
C HIS A 272 -19.63 13.31 18.46
N ASP A 273 -20.28 13.70 19.55
CA ASP A 273 -20.95 12.89 20.59
C ASP A 273 -21.96 11.83 20.10
N ALA A 274 -22.42 11.86 18.84
CA ALA A 274 -23.39 10.90 18.30
C ALA A 274 -22.86 10.09 17.11
N SER A 275 -21.63 10.34 16.63
CA SER A 275 -21.06 9.68 15.45
C SER A 275 -20.03 8.60 15.78
N GLU A 276 -19.63 8.50 17.05
CA GLU A 276 -18.61 7.55 17.50
C GLU A 276 -19.04 6.11 17.29
N GLU A 277 -20.28 5.74 17.61
CA GLU A 277 -20.75 4.36 17.48
C GLU A 277 -20.76 3.88 16.01
N ILE A 278 -21.25 4.72 15.08
CA ILE A 278 -21.28 4.39 13.64
C ILE A 278 -19.85 4.32 13.09
N THR A 279 -18.98 5.24 13.51
CA THR A 279 -17.58 5.28 13.07
C THR A 279 -16.83 4.06 13.59
N TYR A 280 -16.96 3.75 14.88
CA TYR A 280 -16.42 2.55 15.51
C TYR A 280 -16.91 1.28 14.81
N ALA A 281 -18.22 1.13 14.57
CA ALA A 281 -18.75 -0.03 13.86
C ALA A 281 -18.20 -0.17 12.42
N ARG A 282 -17.91 0.94 11.73
CA ARG A 282 -17.26 0.92 10.41
C ARG A 282 -15.79 0.51 10.51
N VAL A 283 -15.05 1.07 11.47
CA VAL A 283 -13.66 0.70 11.73
C VAL A 283 -13.58 -0.79 12.08
N MET A 284 -14.36 -1.25 13.05
CA MET A 284 -14.39 -2.65 13.47
C MET A 284 -14.77 -3.60 12.34
N ARG A 285 -15.72 -3.24 11.46
CA ARG A 285 -16.01 -4.03 10.26
C ARG A 285 -14.81 -4.12 9.32
N ALA A 286 -14.07 -3.03 9.11
CA ALA A 286 -12.86 -3.04 8.30
C ALA A 286 -11.75 -3.89 8.95
N LEU A 287 -11.54 -3.75 10.26
CA LEU A 287 -10.58 -4.56 11.01
C LEU A 287 -10.92 -6.04 10.93
N ASN A 288 -12.15 -6.43 11.23
CA ASN A 288 -12.61 -7.81 11.13
C ASN A 288 -12.43 -8.38 9.72
N LYS A 289 -12.78 -7.60 8.67
CA LYS A 289 -12.58 -7.97 7.26
C LYS A 289 -11.12 -8.30 6.96
N TYR A 290 -10.16 -7.51 7.44
CA TYR A 290 -8.73 -7.71 7.15
C TYR A 290 -8.04 -8.68 8.11
N THR A 291 -8.47 -8.76 9.36
CA THR A 291 -8.04 -9.81 10.31
C THR A 291 -8.39 -11.19 9.77
N ALA A 292 -9.61 -11.37 9.22
CA ALA A 292 -10.00 -12.60 8.54
C ALA A 292 -9.13 -12.94 7.31
N ARG A 293 -8.36 -11.98 6.79
CA ARG A 293 -7.41 -12.15 5.68
C ARG A 293 -5.95 -12.33 6.16
N GLY A 294 -5.77 -12.50 7.46
CA GLY A 294 -4.47 -12.71 8.12
C GLY A 294 -3.69 -11.43 8.38
N VAL A 295 -4.36 -10.27 8.44
CA VAL A 295 -3.72 -9.00 8.81
C VAL A 295 -3.77 -8.83 10.32
N THR A 296 -2.65 -8.45 10.94
CA THR A 296 -2.60 -8.10 12.37
C THR A 296 -2.58 -6.59 12.55
N PHE A 297 -3.36 -6.07 13.50
CA PHE A 297 -3.44 -4.65 13.79
C PHE A 297 -2.86 -4.33 15.17
N GLN A 298 -2.25 -3.14 15.29
CA GLN A 298 -1.81 -2.57 16.57
C GLN A 298 -2.09 -1.07 16.58
N VAL A 299 -2.13 -0.50 17.77
CA VAL A 299 -2.20 0.96 17.97
C VAL A 299 -0.82 1.61 17.77
N ASP A 300 0.23 0.89 18.15
CA ASP A 300 1.62 1.35 18.12
C ASP A 300 2.53 0.30 17.46
N ASP A 301 3.51 0.75 16.68
CA ASP A 301 4.47 -0.16 16.05
C ASP A 301 5.44 -0.81 17.05
N SER A 302 5.61 -0.22 18.24
CA SER A 302 6.36 -0.80 19.35
C SER A 302 5.76 -2.10 19.88
N ASN A 303 4.49 -2.40 19.58
CA ASN A 303 3.86 -3.65 20.00
C ASN A 303 4.31 -4.86 19.18
N TRP A 304 5.01 -4.66 18.06
CA TRP A 304 5.68 -5.75 17.36
C TRP A 304 7.16 -5.81 17.76
N PRO A 305 7.65 -6.92 18.35
CA PRO A 305 9.02 -7.01 18.87
C PRO A 305 10.13 -6.69 17.86
N ASP A 306 9.93 -7.00 16.57
CA ASP A 306 10.91 -6.70 15.52
C ASP A 306 10.94 -5.21 15.10
N LEU A 307 9.84 -4.49 15.33
CA LEU A 307 9.73 -3.05 15.09
C LEU A 307 10.21 -2.26 16.31
N ALA A 308 9.81 -2.68 17.51
CA ALA A 308 10.12 -2.06 18.80
C ALA A 308 11.62 -1.81 19.00
N ARG A 309 12.48 -2.78 18.67
CA ARG A 309 13.93 -2.71 18.90
C ARG A 309 14.62 -1.55 18.18
N ASN A 310 14.04 -1.08 17.07
CA ASN A 310 14.62 -0.03 16.25
C ASN A 310 13.68 1.18 16.13
N HIS A 311 12.63 1.23 16.95
CA HIS A 311 11.69 2.32 16.94
C HIS A 311 12.36 3.58 17.50
N LYS A 312 12.22 4.69 16.79
CA LYS A 312 12.58 6.03 17.23
C LYS A 312 11.38 6.92 17.00
N CYS A 313 10.78 7.42 18.09
CA CYS A 313 9.60 8.27 18.00
C CYS A 313 9.89 9.50 17.11
N PHE A 314 8.91 9.93 16.32
CA PHE A 314 9.00 11.01 15.31
C PHE A 314 9.98 10.80 14.14
N VAL A 315 10.76 9.71 14.14
CA VAL A 315 11.80 9.45 13.13
C VAL A 315 11.50 8.17 12.34
N SER A 316 11.06 7.12 13.04
CA SER A 316 10.73 5.85 12.40
C SER A 316 9.56 6.01 11.45
N ALA A 317 9.71 5.53 10.21
CA ALA A 317 8.66 5.54 9.20
C ALA A 317 7.30 5.01 9.68
N SER A 318 7.31 4.00 10.56
CA SER A 318 6.13 3.38 11.13
C SER A 318 5.64 4.03 12.43
N CYS A 319 6.37 4.99 13.00
CA CYS A 319 5.92 5.70 14.19
C CYS A 319 4.69 6.55 13.85
N THR A 320 3.65 6.45 14.67
CA THR A 320 2.39 7.19 14.50
C THR A 320 2.62 8.71 14.46
N GLN A 321 3.59 9.19 15.23
CA GLN A 321 3.96 10.60 15.36
C GLN A 321 4.85 11.12 14.23
N THR A 322 5.34 10.25 13.34
CA THR A 322 6.19 10.70 12.23
C THR A 322 5.32 11.34 11.17
N THR A 323 5.62 12.61 10.85
CA THR A 323 5.05 13.27 9.68
C THR A 323 5.65 12.67 8.42
N ARG A 324 4.77 12.14 7.57
CA ARG A 324 5.08 11.50 6.29
C ARG A 324 4.58 12.36 5.14
N ASN A 325 5.14 12.15 3.96
CA ASN A 325 4.63 12.71 2.71
C ASN A 325 4.84 11.70 1.56
N LEU A 326 4.17 11.92 0.42
CA LEU A 326 4.19 10.95 -0.69
C LEU A 326 5.59 10.70 -1.30
N TYR A 327 6.53 11.60 -1.02
CA TYR A 327 7.87 11.61 -1.60
C TYR A 327 8.97 11.27 -0.59
N ASP A 328 8.60 10.93 0.64
CA ASP A 328 9.60 10.50 1.61
C ASP A 328 10.22 9.15 1.22
N ALA A 329 11.43 8.90 1.72
CA ALA A 329 12.19 7.69 1.41
C ALA A 329 11.61 6.43 2.06
N ALA A 330 10.55 6.55 2.86
CA ALA A 330 9.95 5.45 3.59
C ALA A 330 8.77 4.82 2.84
N GLY A 331 8.18 5.52 1.88
CA GLY A 331 7.21 4.96 0.94
C GLY A 331 7.87 4.02 -0.08
N LEU A 332 7.11 3.06 -0.59
CA LEU A 332 7.52 2.20 -1.70
C LEU A 332 6.75 2.60 -2.96
N HIS A 333 7.50 2.93 -4.01
CA HIS A 333 6.98 3.24 -5.34
C HIS A 333 7.35 2.12 -6.31
N ILE A 334 6.33 1.53 -6.95
CA ILE A 334 6.50 0.48 -7.96
C ILE A 334 5.95 1.01 -9.28
N SER A 335 6.82 1.51 -10.13
CA SER A 335 6.44 2.03 -11.45
C SER A 335 6.08 0.90 -12.41
N PHE A 336 5.02 1.05 -13.19
CA PHE A 336 4.70 0.16 -14.30
C PHE A 336 5.68 0.34 -15.48
N PRO A 337 5.82 -0.66 -16.37
CA PRO A 337 6.66 -0.58 -17.57
C PRO A 337 5.98 0.27 -18.65
N VAL A 338 5.65 1.52 -18.34
CA VAL A 338 5.14 2.51 -19.30
C VAL A 338 6.29 3.44 -19.69
N ASN A 339 6.18 4.06 -20.87
CA ASN A 339 7.22 4.91 -21.45
C ASN A 339 7.76 5.89 -20.40
N HIS A 340 9.03 5.70 -20.04
CA HIS A 340 9.62 6.22 -18.81
C HIS A 340 9.57 7.76 -18.73
N GLU A 341 9.42 8.43 -19.87
CA GLU A 341 9.25 9.88 -19.97
C GLU A 341 7.93 10.39 -19.39
N GLY A 342 6.80 9.72 -19.63
CA GLY A 342 5.50 10.12 -19.08
C GLY A 342 5.52 10.06 -17.56
N TYR A 343 6.04 8.95 -17.02
CA TYR A 343 6.23 8.80 -15.58
C TYR A 343 7.21 9.81 -14.99
N LYS A 344 8.36 10.05 -15.65
CA LYS A 344 9.31 11.06 -15.19
C LYS A 344 8.72 12.47 -15.23
N LYS A 345 7.92 12.82 -16.24
CA LYS A 345 7.24 14.12 -16.33
C LYS A 345 6.18 14.24 -15.24
N TYR A 346 5.31 13.24 -15.06
CA TYR A 346 4.33 13.20 -13.98
C TYR A 346 5.01 13.33 -12.62
N PHE A 347 6.03 12.51 -12.36
CA PHE A 347 6.75 12.54 -11.08
C PHE A 347 7.53 13.82 -10.92
N ALA A 348 8.18 14.39 -11.94
CA ALA A 348 8.91 15.66 -11.85
C ALA A 348 7.97 16.85 -11.66
N GLN A 349 6.82 16.86 -12.35
CA GLN A 349 5.77 17.87 -12.17
C GLN A 349 5.20 17.79 -10.75
N ASN A 350 5.02 16.58 -10.22
CA ASN A 350 4.46 16.34 -8.89
C ASN A 350 5.49 16.41 -7.74
N THR A 351 6.77 16.11 -7.96
CA THR A 351 7.85 16.24 -6.95
C THR A 351 8.42 17.65 -6.87
N ARG A 352 8.34 18.45 -7.94
CA ARG A 352 8.61 19.89 -7.86
C ARG A 352 7.52 20.64 -7.08
N LEU A 353 6.48 19.94 -6.62
CA LEU A 353 5.47 20.47 -5.71
C LEU A 353 5.99 20.50 -4.27
N ASN A 354 6.86 21.48 -4.04
CA ASN A 354 6.78 22.31 -2.83
C ASN A 354 5.48 23.18 -2.84
N SER A 355 4.60 22.97 -3.84
CA SER A 355 3.28 23.57 -3.96
C SER A 355 2.36 23.04 -2.86
N SER A 356 1.30 23.79 -2.59
CA SER A 356 0.20 23.46 -1.70
C SER A 356 -0.36 22.03 -1.87
N GLN A 357 -0.13 21.35 -2.99
CA GLN A 357 -0.82 20.11 -3.35
C GLN A 357 -0.20 18.81 -2.80
N THR A 358 0.96 18.83 -2.16
CA THR A 358 1.56 17.62 -1.60
C THR A 358 0.77 17.10 -0.39
N THR A 359 0.37 15.82 -0.43
CA THR A 359 -0.24 15.15 0.72
C THR A 359 0.82 14.86 1.77
N ILE A 360 0.67 15.54 2.88
CA ILE A 360 1.38 15.32 4.13
C ILE A 360 0.39 14.64 5.08
N TRP A 361 0.86 13.72 5.92
CA TRP A 361 0.03 13.11 6.94
C TRP A 361 0.87 12.66 8.14
N SER A 362 0.21 12.40 9.24
CA SER A 362 0.72 11.65 10.40
C SER A 362 -0.42 10.73 10.84
N LEU A 363 -0.13 9.68 11.60
CA LEU A 363 -1.20 8.84 12.12
C LEU A 363 -1.70 9.45 13.43
N GLY A 364 -3.01 9.38 13.66
CA GLY A 364 -3.55 9.65 14.99
C GLY A 364 -3.26 8.49 15.94
N GLY A 365 -3.15 8.79 17.24
CA GLY A 365 -2.94 7.77 18.28
C GLY A 365 -2.03 8.24 19.41
N HIS A 366 -1.64 7.29 20.26
CA HIS A 366 -0.78 7.55 21.41
C HIS A 366 0.65 7.91 20.99
N PHE A 367 1.33 8.70 21.82
CA PHE A 367 2.78 8.81 21.78
C PHE A 367 3.39 7.46 22.14
N CYS A 368 4.47 7.08 21.46
CA CYS A 368 5.14 5.82 21.74
C CYS A 368 5.66 5.82 23.18
N GLY A 369 5.04 4.98 24.03
CA GLY A 369 5.32 4.89 25.47
C GLY A 369 4.63 5.93 26.37
N SER A 370 3.68 6.73 25.85
CA SER A 370 2.88 7.66 26.67
C SER A 370 1.39 7.41 26.52
N PRO A 371 0.61 7.50 27.62
CA PRO A 371 -0.84 7.31 27.59
C PRO A 371 -1.57 8.47 26.89
N VAL A 372 -0.88 9.58 26.59
CA VAL A 372 -1.50 10.76 25.98
C VAL A 372 -1.84 10.47 24.52
N LEU A 373 -3.11 10.64 24.17
CA LEU A 373 -3.63 10.47 22.82
C LEU A 373 -3.46 11.78 22.03
N TYR A 374 -2.90 11.69 20.82
CA TYR A 374 -2.65 12.85 19.95
C TYR A 374 -3.49 12.75 18.67
N HIS A 375 -4.20 13.84 18.37
CA HIS A 375 -5.32 13.86 17.42
C HIS A 375 -4.99 14.52 16.08
N ARG A 376 -3.99 14.05 15.31
CA ARG A 376 -3.55 14.81 14.13
C ARG A 376 -3.12 13.94 12.95
N ALA A 377 -3.95 13.88 11.91
CA ALA A 377 -3.44 13.94 10.53
C ALA A 377 -3.87 15.27 9.93
N PHE A 378 -2.94 15.96 9.28
CA PHE A 378 -3.27 17.11 8.47
C PHE A 378 -2.69 16.92 7.07
N SER A 379 -3.55 17.00 6.06
CA SER A 379 -3.11 17.38 4.74
C SER A 379 -2.85 18.89 4.75
N ARG A 380 -1.76 19.36 4.12
CA ARG A 380 -1.41 20.80 4.07
C ARG A 380 -2.53 21.66 3.44
N ASN A 381 -3.45 21.03 2.69
CA ASN A 381 -4.63 21.67 2.09
C ASN A 381 -5.84 21.77 3.03
N MET A 382 -5.82 21.11 4.18
CA MET A 382 -6.82 21.27 5.22
C MET A 382 -6.36 22.38 6.15
N ARG A 383 -6.93 23.58 6.00
CA ARG A 383 -6.89 24.60 7.06
C ARG A 383 -7.73 24.09 8.23
N LEU A 384 -7.14 23.28 9.09
CA LEU A 384 -7.72 23.00 10.41
C LEU A 384 -7.14 23.96 11.43
N HIS A 385 -8.02 24.62 12.17
CA HIS A 385 -7.66 25.48 13.29
C HIS A 385 -6.98 24.63 14.38
N VAL A 386 -5.65 24.69 14.40
CA VAL A 386 -4.82 24.07 15.44
C VAL A 386 -5.03 24.82 16.76
N LYS A 387 -5.89 24.30 17.65
CA LYS A 387 -5.75 24.61 19.09
C LYS A 387 -4.59 23.77 19.61
N ARG A 388 -3.48 24.39 20.01
CA ARG A 388 -2.46 23.68 20.79
C ARG A 388 -3.10 23.37 22.16
N PRO A 389 -3.07 22.13 22.66
CA PRO A 389 -3.37 21.91 24.07
C PRO A 389 -2.41 22.78 24.87
N ALA A 390 -2.93 23.59 25.77
CA ALA A 390 -2.11 24.33 26.72
C ALA A 390 -1.32 23.28 27.50
N ILE A 391 0.01 23.27 27.32
CA ILE A 391 0.89 22.56 28.22
C ILE A 391 0.73 23.32 29.54
N GLN A 392 -0.08 22.80 30.46
CA GLN A 392 -0.03 23.22 31.86
C GLN A 392 1.36 22.81 32.34
N HIS A 393 2.28 23.77 32.33
CA HIS A 393 3.46 23.67 33.18
C HIS A 393 2.94 23.68 34.61
N ASP A 394 3.04 22.53 35.26
CA ASP A 394 2.81 22.39 36.69
C ASP A 394 3.97 23.14 37.37
N GLU A 395 3.79 24.46 37.56
CA GLU A 395 4.64 25.29 38.41
C GLU A 395 4.45 24.84 39.86
N ARG A 396 5.05 23.71 40.23
CA ARG A 396 5.41 23.47 41.62
C ARG A 396 6.54 24.42 41.95
N THR A 397 6.17 25.55 42.55
CA THR A 397 7.06 26.42 43.31
C THR A 397 7.75 25.61 44.40
N GLU A 398 8.97 25.18 44.11
CA GLU A 398 10.06 25.18 45.08
C GLU A 398 10.22 26.63 45.56
N ASN A 399 9.75 26.93 46.77
CA ASN A 399 10.22 28.02 47.63
C ASN A 399 9.42 27.99 48.93
N ASP A 400 9.96 27.32 49.95
CA ASP A 400 9.85 27.76 51.34
C ASP A 400 10.85 26.97 52.18
N ALA A 401 12.11 27.40 52.06
CA ALA A 401 13.18 27.06 52.98
C ALA A 401 13.83 28.37 53.44
N GLY A 402 13.52 28.74 54.68
CA GLY A 402 14.45 29.46 55.56
C GLY A 402 14.36 30.98 55.59
N GLU A 403 13.73 31.48 56.65
CA GLU A 403 14.08 32.70 57.40
C GLU A 403 13.20 32.64 58.68
N GLY A 404 13.68 32.53 59.93
CA GLY A 404 14.96 32.92 60.48
C GLY A 404 14.86 34.27 61.21
N HIS A 405 13.91 34.47 62.13
CA HIS A 405 13.95 35.62 63.05
C HIS A 405 13.54 35.27 64.49
N ALA A 406 14.39 35.73 65.39
CA ALA A 406 14.36 35.62 66.84
C ALA A 406 13.71 36.86 67.49
N GLU A 407 13.45 36.73 68.81
CA GLU A 407 13.13 37.76 69.81
C GLU A 407 11.70 38.37 69.72
N THR A 408 10.95 38.59 70.81
CA THR A 408 11.36 38.95 72.18
C THR A 408 10.23 38.62 73.17
N GLN A 409 10.61 38.25 74.39
CA GLN A 409 9.74 38.21 75.57
C GLN A 409 9.30 39.63 75.96
N GLY A 410 8.04 39.79 76.36
CA GLY A 410 7.50 41.02 76.95
C GLY A 410 6.22 40.71 77.72
N SER A 411 6.35 40.69 79.04
CA SER A 411 5.30 40.53 80.05
C SER A 411 4.25 41.64 80.05
N GLN A 412 2.98 41.29 80.27
CA GLN A 412 2.10 41.85 81.30
C GLN A 412 0.91 40.93 81.55
#